data_AF-M7NGN1-F1
#
_entry.id   AF-M7NGN1-F1
#
_cell.length_a   1.000
_cell.length_b   1.000
_cell.length_c   1.000
_cell.angle_alpha   90.00
_cell.angle_beta   90.00
_cell.angle_gamma   90.00
#
_symmetry.space_group_name_H-M   'P 1'
#
loop_
_entity.id
_entity.type
_entity.pdbx_description
1 polymer ?
#
loop_
_entity_poly.entity_id
_entity_poly.type
_entity_poly.pdbx_seq_one_letter_code
_entity_poly.pdbx_strand_id
1 'polypeptide(L)'
;MANLAHEVPTKTLPSKSGPLIAFVLLAFSIWLVFINDNTFLLIPPVVIAVWCVKGLRRNRWYWLPLIPSIVGIALMMVALIIGWTSTT
;
A
#
# COMPACT_ATOMS: atom_id res chain seq x y z
N MET A 1 18.66 24.68 38.14
CA MET A 1 17.63 25.32 37.31
C MET A 1 17.46 24.47 36.07
N ALA A 2 16.29 23.85 35.96
CA ALA A 2 16.00 22.78 35.02
C ALA A 2 16.01 23.32 33.58
N ASN A 3 16.93 22.81 32.77
CA ASN A 3 16.91 23.02 31.32
C ASN A 3 15.89 22.03 30.74
N LEU A 4 14.61 22.37 30.88
CA LEU A 4 13.47 21.67 30.27
C LEU A 4 13.43 21.93 28.76
N ALA A 5 14.54 21.61 28.07
CA ALA A 5 14.54 21.31 26.65
C ALA A 5 13.89 19.92 26.45
N HIS A 6 12.66 19.79 26.93
CA HIS A 6 11.71 18.86 26.36
C HIS A 6 11.38 19.46 25.00
N GLU A 7 12.27 19.27 24.02
CA GLU A 7 11.88 19.40 22.62
C GLU A 7 10.76 18.39 22.42
N VAL A 8 9.53 18.90 22.55
CA VAL A 8 8.32 18.24 22.13
C VAL A 8 8.64 17.72 20.74
N PRO A 9 8.61 16.40 20.48
CA PRO A 9 8.80 15.92 19.13
C PRO A 9 7.73 16.61 18.31
N THR A 10 8.17 17.57 17.49
CA THR A 10 7.31 18.28 16.56
C THR A 10 6.74 17.17 15.72
N LYS A 11 5.49 16.85 16.01
CA LYS A 11 4.70 15.82 15.36
C LYS A 11 4.51 16.36 13.95
N THR A 12 5.52 16.15 13.11
CA THR A 12 5.59 16.64 11.76
C THR A 12 4.28 16.25 11.11
N LEU A 13 3.55 17.28 10.65
CA LEU A 13 2.21 17.15 10.11
C LEU A 13 2.17 16.00 9.09
N PRO A 14 1.04 15.29 8.96
CA PRO A 14 0.89 14.26 7.94
C PRO A 14 1.10 14.90 6.56
N SER A 15 2.33 14.80 6.04
CA SER A 15 2.67 15.40 4.76
C SER A 15 1.89 14.64 3.69
N LYS A 16 1.29 15.39 2.77
CA LYS A 16 0.55 14.84 1.62
C LYS A 16 1.42 13.91 0.75
N SER A 17 2.73 13.90 0.98
CA SER A 17 3.71 13.04 0.34
C SER A 17 3.56 11.56 0.70
N GLY A 18 3.08 11.21 1.91
CA GLY A 18 2.94 9.81 2.32
C GLY A 18 2.02 8.98 1.40
N PRO A 19 0.77 9.40 1.16
CA PRO A 19 -0.13 8.76 0.21
C PRO A 19 0.41 8.72 -1.22
N LEU A 20 1.10 9.77 -1.66
CA LEU A 20 1.69 9.86 -2.99
C LEU A 20 2.80 8.81 -3.18
N ILE A 21 3.69 8.68 -2.20
CA ILE A 21 4.78 7.68 -2.21
C ILE A 21 4.18 6.26 -2.24
N ALA A 22 3.16 5.99 -1.42
CA ALA A 22 2.46 4.70 -1.45
C ALA A 22 1.83 4.40 -2.81
N PHE A 23 1.26 5.42 -3.48
CA PHE A 23 0.68 5.26 -4.80
C PHE A 23 1.74 4.90 -5.86
N VAL A 24 2.88 5.59 -5.86
CA VAL A 24 3.98 5.30 -6.79
C VAL A 24 4.57 3.91 -6.55
N LEU A 25 4.80 3.55 -5.28
CA LEU A 25 5.29 2.23 -4.90
C LEU A 25 4.32 1.12 -5.31
N LEU A 26 3.01 1.37 -5.17
CA LEU A 26 1.99 0.42 -5.59
C LEU A 26 2.00 0.22 -7.11
N ALA A 27 2.00 1.32 -7.88
CA ALA A 27 2.05 1.25 -9.33
C ALA A 27 3.29 0.49 -9.83
N PHE A 28 4.45 0.76 -9.22
CA PHE A 28 5.69 0.05 -9.52
C PHE A 28 5.60 -1.44 -9.17
N SER A 29 5.01 -1.78 -8.03
CA SER A 29 4.87 -3.19 -7.64
C SER A 29 3.89 -3.95 -8.53
N ILE A 30 2.77 -3.35 -8.94
CA ILE A 30 1.82 -3.96 -9.88
C ILE A 30 2.53 -4.20 -11.23
N TRP A 31 3.29 -3.22 -11.71
CA TRP A 31 4.06 -3.36 -12.93
C TRP A 31 5.06 -4.53 -12.88
N LEU A 32 5.76 -4.70 -11.75
CA LEU A 32 6.66 -5.84 -11.54
C LEU A 32 5.94 -7.20 -11.54
N VAL A 33 4.75 -7.28 -10.95
CA VAL A 33 3.92 -8.50 -10.97
C VAL A 33 3.58 -8.88 -12.41
N PHE A 34 3.14 -7.92 -13.22
CA PHE A 34 2.80 -8.16 -14.63
C PHE A 34 3.98 -8.61 -15.50
N ILE A 35 5.21 -8.23 -15.16
CA ILE A 35 6.39 -8.61 -15.94
C ILE A 35 6.90 -10.00 -15.58
N ASN A 36 6.85 -10.38 -14.30
CA ASN A 36 7.54 -11.56 -13.80
C ASN A 36 6.61 -12.76 -13.54
N ASP A 37 5.29 -12.60 -13.68
CA ASP A 37 4.25 -13.60 -13.35
C ASP A 37 4.42 -14.26 -11.97
N ASN A 38 5.13 -13.59 -11.06
CA ASN A 38 5.52 -14.17 -9.80
C ASN A 38 4.60 -13.67 -8.69
N THR A 39 3.83 -14.59 -8.10
CA THR A 39 2.87 -14.31 -7.03
C THR A 39 3.53 -13.75 -5.77
N PHE A 40 4.81 -14.02 -5.53
CA PHE A 40 5.55 -13.45 -4.39
C PHE A 40 5.69 -11.92 -4.47
N LEU A 41 5.55 -11.34 -5.66
CA LEU A 41 5.55 -9.89 -5.88
C LEU A 41 4.25 -9.20 -5.42
N LEU A 42 3.30 -9.94 -4.85
CA LEU A 42 2.09 -9.42 -4.21
C LEU A 42 2.29 -9.06 -2.73
N ILE A 43 3.43 -9.41 -2.13
CA ILE A 43 3.75 -9.02 -0.75
C ILE A 43 3.78 -7.48 -0.60
N PRO A 44 4.46 -6.70 -1.47
CA PRO A 44 4.49 -5.25 -1.34
C PRO A 44 3.10 -4.58 -1.46
N PRO A 45 2.21 -4.91 -2.41
CA PRO A 45 0.85 -4.37 -2.47
C PRO A 45 0.04 -4.65 -1.21
N VAL A 46 0.18 -5.85 -0.62
CA VAL A 46 -0.50 -6.19 0.65
C VAL A 46 0.04 -5.34 1.80
N VAL A 47 1.36 -5.18 1.91
CA VAL A 47 1.98 -4.32 2.93
C VAL A 47 1.54 -2.86 2.77
N ILE A 48 1.51 -2.35 1.54
CA ILE A 48 1.04 -1.00 1.23
C ILE A 48 -0.43 -0.84 1.59
N ALA A 49 -1.29 -1.82 1.28
CA ALA A 49 -2.70 -1.80 1.64
C ALA A 49 -2.89 -1.71 3.17
N VAL A 50 -2.21 -2.56 3.94
CA VAL A 50 -2.27 -2.54 5.41
C VAL A 50 -1.76 -1.21 5.97
N TRP A 51 -0.70 -0.65 5.40
CA TRP A 51 -0.18 0.65 5.80
C TRP A 51 -1.17 1.78 5.50
N CYS A 52 -1.81 1.76 4.32
CA CYS A 52 -2.83 2.74 3.93
C CYS A 52 -4.07 2.68 4.82
N VAL A 53 -4.49 1.49 5.26
CA VAL A 53 -5.60 1.33 6.24
C VAL A 53 -5.24 1.99 7.58
N LYS A 54 -4.00 1.84 8.07
CA LYS A 54 -3.52 2.55 9.27
C LYS A 54 -3.44 4.06 9.04
N GLY A 55 -3.02 4.49 7.85
CA GLY A 55 -2.93 5.89 7.45
C GLY A 55 -4.29 6.58 7.26
N LEU A 56 -5.33 5.82 6.91
CA LEU A 56 -6.69 6.32 6.64
C LEU A 56 -7.29 7.10 7.82
N ARG A 57 -6.99 6.67 9.06
CA ARG A 57 -7.45 7.35 10.28
C ARG A 57 -6.84 8.75 10.45
N ARG A 58 -5.68 8.99 9.83
CA ARG A 58 -4.94 10.25 9.90
C ARG A 58 -5.19 11.15 8.70
N ASN A 59 -5.42 10.57 7.52
CA ASN A 59 -5.59 11.33 6.30
C ASN A 59 -6.49 10.59 5.28
N ARG A 60 -7.55 11.22 4.80
CA ARG A 60 -8.46 10.65 3.79
C ARG A 60 -7.78 10.42 2.43
N TRP A 61 -6.62 11.04 2.18
CA TRP A 61 -5.87 10.84 0.94
C TRP A 61 -5.29 9.42 0.80
N TYR A 62 -5.20 8.63 1.88
CA TYR A 62 -4.78 7.22 1.80
C TYR A 62 -5.81 6.30 1.09
N TRP A 63 -7.01 6.78 0.78
CA TRP A 63 -7.96 6.05 -0.06
C TRP A 63 -7.46 5.86 -1.50
N LEU A 64 -6.69 6.82 -2.02
CA LEU A 64 -6.14 6.80 -3.39
C LEU A 64 -5.25 5.58 -3.66
N PRO A 65 -4.25 5.24 -2.82
CA PRO A 65 -3.49 4.00 -2.99
C PRO A 65 -4.23 2.75 -2.48
N LEU A 66 -5.19 2.88 -1.55
CA LEU A 66 -5.88 1.73 -0.97
C LEU A 66 -6.79 1.02 -1.97
N ILE A 67 -7.64 1.77 -2.69
CA ILE A 67 -8.59 1.21 -3.67
C ILE A 67 -7.86 0.38 -4.74
N PRO A 68 -6.85 0.90 -5.48
CA PRO A 68 -6.14 0.12 -6.48
C PRO A 68 -5.39 -1.08 -5.88
N SER A 69 -4.95 -1.00 -4.62
CA SER A 69 -4.35 -2.16 -3.94
C SER A 69 -5.36 -3.29 -3.76
N ILE A 70 -6.56 -2.97 -3.26
CA ILE A 70 -7.64 -3.96 -3.05
C ILE A 70 -8.11 -4.53 -4.40
N VAL A 71 -8.31 -3.67 -5.40
CA VAL A 71 -8.71 -4.09 -6.75
C VAL A 71 -7.66 -5.00 -7.36
N GLY A 72 -6.36 -4.66 -7.24
CA GLY A 72 -5.27 -5.49 -7.73
C GLY A 72 -5.23 -6.88 -7.08
N ILE A 73 -5.40 -6.94 -5.75
CA ILE A 73 -5.47 -8.22 -5.01
C ILE A 73 -6.69 -9.04 -5.45
N ALA A 74 -7.86 -8.40 -5.61
CA ALA A 74 -9.09 -9.08 -6.01
C ALA A 74 -8.99 -9.65 -7.44
N LEU A 75 -8.48 -8.86 -8.38
CA LEU A 75 -8.25 -9.32 -9.77
C LEU A 75 -7.29 -10.51 -9.81
N MET A 76 -6.25 -10.49 -8.98
CA MET A 76 -5.30 -11.60 -8.90
C MET A 76 -5.93 -12.86 -8.30
N MET A 77 -6.76 -12.73 -7.25
CA MET A 77 -7.53 -13.87 -6.74
C MET A 77 -8.45 -14.45 -7.82
N VAL A 78 -9.14 -13.61 -8.59
CA VAL A 78 -9.98 -14.06 -9.71
C VAL A 78 -9.15 -14.78 -10.77
N ALA A 79 -8.00 -14.24 -11.16
CA ALA A 79 -7.09 -14.88 -12.12
C ALA A 79 -6.59 -16.24 -11.62
N LEU A 80 -6.25 -16.36 -10.34
CA LEU A 80 -5.85 -17.62 -9.71
C LEU A 80 -6.98 -18.65 -9.70
N ILE A 81 -8.21 -18.23 -9.39
CA ILE A 81 -9.39 -19.11 -9.40
C ILE A 81 -9.67 -19.62 -10.82
N ILE A 82 -9.67 -18.72 -11.82
CA ILE A 82 -9.88 -19.10 -13.22
C ILE A 82 -8.77 -20.04 -13.70
N GLY A 83 -7.51 -19.71 -13.39
CA GLY A 83 -6.35 -20.55 -13.71
C GLY A 83 -6.48 -21.95 -13.10
N TRP A 84 -6.88 -22.06 -11.83
CA TRP A 84 -7.13 -23.34 -11.17
C TRP A 84 -8.21 -24.14 -11.89
N THR A 85 -9.38 -23.53 -12.15
CA THR A 85 -10.51 -24.22 -12.81
C THR A 85 -10.20 -24.70 -14.21
N SER A 86 -9.21 -24.09 -14.88
CA SER A 86 -8.81 -24.48 -16.25
C SER A 86 -7.85 -25.68 -16.26
N THR A 87 -7.26 -26.03 -15.12
CA THR A 87 -6.29 -27.14 -14.96
C THR A 87 -6.90 -28.43 -14.40
N THR A 88 -8.09 -28.34 -13.80
CA THR A 88 -8.90 -29.48 -13.31
C THR A 88 -9.94 -29.88 -14.34
#